data_AF-A0A7J2IWW3-F1
#
_entry.id   AF-A0A7J2IWW3-F1
#
_cell.length_a   1.000
_cell.length_b   1.000
_cell.length_c   1.000
_cell.angle_alpha   90.00
_cell.angle_beta   90.00
_cell.angle_gamma   90.00
#
_symmetry.space_group_name_H-M   'P 1'
#
loop_
_entity.id
_entity.type
_entity.pdbx_description
1 polymer ?
#
loop_
_entity_poly.entity_id
_entity_poly.type
_entity_poly.pdbx_seq_one_letter_code
_entity_poly.pdbx_strand_id
1 'polypeptide(L)'
;MVMREQVELTFARVENPERKVKLTAYLDDEIAYYAILAAKRLGLRPDEEFGLFTPSGIPVKHASSATVRGVISKYGTTSFHIVSADSPAVA
;
A
#
# COMPACT_ATOMS: atom_id res chain seq x y z
N MET A 1 6.46 -28.03 -8.27
CA MET A 1 6.71 -26.78 -7.52
C MET A 1 5.91 -25.69 -8.22
N VAL A 2 4.81 -25.21 -7.62
CA VAL A 2 4.02 -24.12 -8.22
C VAL A 2 4.79 -22.83 -7.99
N MET A 3 5.31 -22.20 -9.05
CA MET A 3 5.90 -20.88 -8.93
C MET A 3 4.78 -19.88 -8.67
N ARG A 4 4.75 -19.33 -7.45
CA ARG A 4 3.83 -18.22 -7.13
C ARG A 4 4.35 -16.96 -7.81
N GLU A 5 3.50 -16.35 -8.63
CA GLU A 5 3.81 -15.11 -9.33
C GLU A 5 4.06 -13.96 -8.34
N GLN A 6 5.06 -13.14 -8.63
CA GLN A 6 5.48 -12.02 -7.79
C GLN A 6 5.46 -10.71 -8.57
N VAL A 7 5.30 -9.61 -7.86
CA VAL A 7 5.33 -8.25 -8.41
C VAL A 7 6.05 -7.30 -7.45
N GLU A 8 6.69 -6.25 -7.96
CA GLU A 8 7.21 -5.16 -7.13
C GLU A 8 6.08 -4.17 -6.85
N LEU A 9 5.80 -3.95 -5.57
CA LEU A 9 4.94 -2.89 -5.08
C LEU A 9 5.77 -1.71 -4.57
N THR A 10 5.35 -0.49 -4.89
CA THR A 10 5.97 0.73 -4.38
C THR A 10 5.01 1.48 -3.48
N PHE A 11 5.47 1.84 -2.29
CA PHE A 11 4.70 2.60 -1.32
C PHE A 11 5.41 3.90 -0.99
N ALA A 12 4.67 4.99 -0.85
CA ALA A 12 5.18 6.26 -0.36
C ALA A 12 4.20 6.90 0.62
N ARG A 13 4.68 7.82 1.43
CA ARG A 13 3.86 8.66 2.29
C ARG A 13 3.37 9.87 1.49
N VAL A 14 2.11 10.28 1.64
CA VAL A 14 1.61 11.47 0.91
C VAL A 14 2.36 12.74 1.34
N GLU A 15 2.71 12.85 2.62
CA GLU A 15 3.47 14.01 3.12
C GLU A 15 4.97 13.97 2.75
N ASN A 16 5.47 12.84 2.25
CA ASN A 16 6.85 12.71 1.78
C ASN A 16 6.94 11.72 0.61
N PRO A 17 6.52 12.12 -0.60
CA PRO A 17 6.44 11.22 -1.75
C PRO A 17 7.83 10.81 -2.32
N GLU A 18 8.89 11.53 -1.94
CA GLU A 18 10.27 11.18 -2.31
C GLU A 18 10.77 9.94 -1.57
N ARG A 19 10.32 9.74 -0.33
CA ARG A 19 10.65 8.55 0.45
C ARG A 19 9.76 7.37 0.06
N LYS A 20 10.34 6.47 -0.74
CA LYS A 20 9.66 5.28 -1.27
C LYS A 20 10.17 3.99 -0.62
N VAL A 21 9.27 3.06 -0.39
CA VAL A 21 9.55 1.69 0.03
C VAL A 21 9.09 0.74 -1.07
N LYS A 22 10.00 -0.09 -1.55
CA LYS A 22 9.71 -1.14 -2.54
C LYS A 22 9.64 -2.49 -1.84
N LEU A 23 8.61 -3.28 -2.15
CA LEU A 23 8.41 -4.61 -1.61
C LEU A 23 8.09 -5.59 -2.74
N THR A 24 8.77 -6.73 -2.77
CA THR A 24 8.37 -7.85 -3.61
C THR A 24 7.20 -8.56 -2.93
N ALA A 25 6.10 -8.70 -3.65
CA ALA A 25 4.86 -9.27 -3.15
C ALA A 25 4.40 -10.45 -4.01
N TYR A 26 3.86 -11.49 -3.39
CA TYR A 26 3.14 -12.53 -4.12
C TYR A 26 1.76 -12.01 -4.53
N LEU A 27 1.34 -12.34 -5.75
CA LEU A 27 0.09 -11.83 -6.31
C LEU A 27 -1.16 -12.29 -5.53
N ASP A 28 -1.11 -13.46 -4.91
CA ASP A 28 -2.25 -14.05 -4.21
C ASP A 28 -2.27 -13.76 -2.70
N ASP A 29 -1.26 -13.05 -2.19
CA ASP A 29 -1.23 -12.58 -0.81
C ASP A 29 -2.13 -11.34 -0.63
N GLU A 30 -2.54 -11.08 0.61
CA GLU A 30 -3.30 -9.88 0.96
C GLU A 30 -2.44 -8.62 0.84
N ILE A 31 -2.97 -7.57 0.19
CA ILE A 31 -2.23 -6.32 0.04
C ILE A 31 -2.02 -5.60 1.39
N ALA A 32 -2.93 -5.79 2.35
CA ALA A 32 -2.82 -5.17 3.67
C ALA A 32 -1.52 -5.53 4.38
N TYR A 33 -1.05 -6.77 4.24
CA TYR A 33 0.23 -7.20 4.81
C TYR A 33 1.40 -6.33 4.32
N TYR A 34 1.49 -6.12 3.00
CA TYR A 34 2.53 -5.29 2.39
C TYR A 34 2.37 -3.81 2.73
N ALA A 35 1.14 -3.32 2.79
CA ALA A 35 0.85 -1.95 3.19
C ALA A 35 1.31 -1.68 4.63
N ILE A 36 1.04 -2.59 5.57
CA ILE A 36 1.50 -2.50 6.98
C ILE A 36 3.03 -2.55 7.06
N LEU A 37 3.66 -3.45 6.30
CA LEU A 37 5.12 -3.56 6.28
C LEU A 37 5.77 -2.28 5.71
N ALA A 38 5.18 -1.70 4.67
CA ALA A 38 5.62 -0.44 4.11
C ALA A 38 5.41 0.73 5.08
N ALA A 39 4.25 0.82 5.73
CA ALA A 39 3.94 1.83 6.74
C ALA A 39 5.01 1.89 7.83
N LYS A 40 5.39 0.73 8.39
CA LYS A 40 6.47 0.62 9.40
C LYS A 40 7.81 1.13 8.87
N ARG A 41 8.19 0.76 7.64
CA ARG A 41 9.44 1.23 7.01
C ARG A 41 9.43 2.72 6.66
N LEU A 42 8.23 3.28 6.47
CA LEU A 42 7.98 4.70 6.26
C LEU A 42 7.84 5.50 7.57
N GLY A 43 7.93 4.83 8.72
CA GLY A 43 7.99 5.45 10.04
C GLY A 43 6.64 5.73 10.69
N LEU A 44 5.56 5.06 10.26
CA LEU A 44 4.30 5.07 11.01
C LEU A 44 4.46 4.26 12.30
N ARG A 45 3.80 4.70 13.37
CA ARG A 45 3.81 3.99 14.65
C ARG A 45 3.02 2.68 14.56
N PRO A 46 3.31 1.67 15.39
CA PRO A 46 2.63 0.37 15.33
C PRO A 46 1.11 0.42 15.55
N ASP A 47 0.64 1.42 16.27
CA ASP A 47 -0.75 1.69 16.67
C ASP A 47 -1.41 2.78 15.81
N GLU A 48 -0.69 3.35 14.84
CA GLU A 48 -1.19 4.42 13.99
C GLU A 48 -2.06 3.86 12.85
N GLU A 49 -3.32 4.28 12.81
CA GLU A 49 -4.21 3.97 11.70
C GLU A 49 -3.78 4.72 10.43
N PHE A 50 -3.97 4.09 9.28
CA PHE A 50 -3.64 4.68 7.99
C PHE A 50 -4.57 4.20 6.87
N GLY A 51 -4.73 5.06 5.88
CA GLY A 51 -5.40 4.75 4.63
C GLY A 51 -4.42 4.40 3.50
N LEU A 52 -4.86 3.54 2.59
CA LEU A 52 -4.14 3.17 1.37
C LEU A 52 -4.83 3.79 0.15
N PHE A 53 -4.07 4.52 -0.66
CA PHE A 53 -4.57 5.24 -1.83
C PHE A 53 -3.76 4.90 -3.08
N THR A 54 -4.39 4.98 -4.25
CA THR A 54 -3.67 4.96 -5.52
C THR A 54 -2.92 6.29 -5.75
N PRO A 55 -2.00 6.37 -6.73
CA PRO A 55 -1.30 7.62 -7.02
C PRO A 55 -2.25 8.74 -7.48
N SER A 56 -3.41 8.37 -8.04
CA SER A 56 -4.48 9.29 -8.43
C SER A 56 -5.40 9.70 -7.27
N GLY A 57 -5.07 9.32 -6.03
CA GLY A 57 -5.85 9.67 -4.83
C GLY A 57 -7.10 8.82 -4.62
N ILE A 58 -7.25 7.69 -5.30
CA ILE A 58 -8.43 6.82 -5.13
C ILE A 58 -8.19 5.91 -3.91
N PRO A 59 -9.10 5.87 -2.92
CA PRO A 59 -8.95 4.98 -1.78
C PRO A 59 -9.09 3.51 -2.19
N VAL A 60 -8.16 2.67 -1.73
CA VAL A 60 -8.20 1.21 -1.89
C VAL A 60 -9.14 0.62 -0.83
N LYS A 61 -10.45 0.79 -1.06
CA LYS A 61 -11.51 0.21 -0.20
C LYS A 61 -11.37 -1.32 -0.21
N HIS A 62 -11.34 -1.95 0.97
CA HIS A 62 -11.16 -3.40 1.21
C HIS A 62 -9.72 -3.94 1.08
N ALA A 63 -8.70 -3.11 1.29
CA ALA A 63 -7.30 -3.58 1.33
C ALA A 63 -7.08 -4.76 2.31
N SER A 64 -7.84 -4.82 3.41
CA SER A 64 -7.78 -5.87 4.44
C SER A 64 -8.23 -7.26 3.99
N SER A 65 -8.90 -7.39 2.84
CA SER A 65 -9.40 -8.67 2.34
C SER A 65 -9.13 -8.87 0.84
N ALA A 66 -8.38 -7.95 0.22
CA ALA A 66 -8.08 -7.99 -1.20
C ALA A 66 -6.67 -8.53 -1.44
N THR A 67 -6.55 -9.41 -2.44
CA THR A 67 -5.25 -9.87 -2.90
C THR A 67 -4.53 -8.77 -3.69
N VAL A 68 -3.20 -8.84 -3.74
CA VAL A 68 -2.38 -7.95 -4.56
C VAL A 68 -2.83 -7.97 -6.02
N ARG A 69 -3.11 -9.17 -6.57
CA ARG A 69 -3.66 -9.36 -7.92
C ARG A 69 -4.97 -8.62 -8.11
N GLY A 70 -5.90 -8.76 -7.17
CA GLY A 70 -7.22 -8.12 -7.23
C GLY A 70 -7.12 -6.60 -7.23
N VAL A 71 -6.24 -6.04 -6.39
CA VAL A 71 -6.02 -4.59 -6.36
C VAL A 71 -5.36 -4.10 -7.64
N ILE A 72 -4.28 -4.73 -8.11
CA ILE A 72 -3.61 -4.31 -9.35
C ILE A 72 -4.58 -4.39 -10.53
N SER A 73 -5.34 -5.48 -10.65
CA SER A 73 -6.31 -5.64 -11.73
C SER A 73 -7.44 -4.61 -11.69
N LYS A 74 -7.85 -4.18 -10.49
CA LYS A 74 -8.93 -3.19 -10.32
C LYS A 74 -8.47 -1.76 -10.57
N TYR A 75 -7.28 -1.41 -10.09
CA TYR A 75 -6.78 -0.02 -10.08
C TYR A 75 -5.70 0.25 -11.14
N GLY A 76 -5.19 -0.79 -11.81
CA GLY A 76 -4.19 -0.67 -12.88
C GLY A 76 -2.83 -0.16 -12.40
N THR A 77 -2.48 -0.35 -11.12
CA THR A 77 -1.24 0.20 -10.56
C THR A 77 -0.60 -0.72 -9.52
N THR A 78 0.73 -0.64 -9.42
CA THR A 78 1.57 -1.27 -8.39
C THR A 78 2.13 -0.25 -7.40
N SER A 79 1.78 1.03 -7.56
CA SER A 79 2.23 2.11 -6.69
C SER A 79 1.08 2.59 -5.80
N PHE A 80 1.36 2.81 -4.52
CA PHE A 80 0.35 3.22 -3.54
C PHE A 80 0.90 4.29 -2.60
N HIS A 81 0.00 5.11 -2.10
CA HIS A 81 0.28 6.10 -1.08
C HIS A 81 -0.35 5.71 0.26
N ILE A 82 0.40 5.93 1.33
CA ILE A 82 -0.02 5.76 2.72
C ILE A 82 -0.30 7.14 3.29
N VAL A 83 -1.49 7.27 3.88
CA VAL A 83 -1.94 8.50 4.55
C VAL A 83 -2.22 8.14 6.01
N SER A 84 -1.54 8.78 6.95
CA SER A 84 -1.84 8.62 8.37
C SER A 84 -3.24 9.17 8.67
N ALA A 85 -4.01 8.47 9.52
CA ALA A 85 -5.30 8.96 9.99
C ALA A 85 -5.17 10.22 10.88
N ASP A 86 -4.02 10.39 11.53
CA ASP A 86 -3.69 11.54 12.37
C ASP A 86 -3.16 12.74 11.58
N SER A 87 -2.87 12.56 10.27
CA SER A 87 -2.48 13.70 9.43
C SER A 87 -3.70 14.61 9.26
N PRO A 88 -3.62 15.90 9.65
CA PRO A 88 -4.71 16.82 9.45
C PRO A 88 -5.05 16.81 7.96
N ALA A 89 -6.31 16.55 7.64
CA ALA A 89 -6.82 16.74 6.29
C ALA A 89 -6.30 18.09 5.80
N VAL A 90 -5.52 18.08 4.73
CA VAL A 90 -5.06 19.31 4.09
C VAL A 90 -6.32 20.12 3.79
N ALA A 91 -6.46 21.23 4.51
CA ALA A 91 -7.55 22.19 4.35
C ALA A 91 -7.51 22.86 2.97
#